data_AF-A0A2P6P9G8-F1
#
_entry.id   AF-A0A2P6P9G8-F1
#
_cell.length_a   1.000
_cell.length_b   1.000
_cell.length_c   1.000
_cell.angle_alpha   90.00
_cell.angle_beta   90.00
_cell.angle_gamma   90.00
#
_symmetry.space_group_name_H-M   'P 1'
#
loop_
_entity.id
_entity.type
_entity.pdbx_description
1 polymer ?
#
loop_
_entity_poly.entity_id
_entity_poly.type
_entity_poly.pdbx_seq_one_letter_code
_entity_poly.pdbx_strand_id
1 'polypeptide(L)'
;MNASLMALKNAGVEGVMVDAWWGLVEKDGPSKYHWEGYAELVNLVQKHGLKIQVVMYSFHQCGGNVGDSCSIPLPPWLLEEISKNPDLVYTDKSGRRNPEYISLGCDSSPVFGGRTPIQVYTDYMQSFQDRFRDY
;
A
#
# COMPACT_ATOMS: atom_id res chain seq x y z
N MET A 1 -18.32 -10.21 -1.70
CA MET A 1 -18.10 -9.02 -2.54
C MET A 1 -18.99 -8.96 -3.78
N ASN A 2 -19.26 -10.07 -4.49
CA ASN A 2 -20.10 -10.04 -5.71
C ASN A 2 -21.50 -9.42 -5.53
N ALA A 3 -22.22 -9.76 -4.46
CA ALA A 3 -23.55 -9.20 -4.21
C ALA A 3 -23.50 -7.66 -4.02
N SER A 4 -22.46 -7.16 -3.34
CA SER A 4 -22.26 -5.73 -3.11
C SER A 4 -21.88 -4.98 -4.39
N LEU A 5 -21.00 -5.54 -5.23
CA LEU A 5 -20.63 -4.94 -6.51
C LEU A 5 -21.81 -4.92 -7.50
N MET A 6 -22.64 -5.96 -7.52
CA MET A 6 -23.88 -5.96 -8.29
C MET A 6 -24.87 -4.90 -7.79
N ALA A 7 -24.99 -4.72 -6.47
CA ALA A 7 -25.84 -3.67 -5.92
C ALA A 7 -25.33 -2.26 -6.30
N LEU A 8 -24.02 -2.02 -6.28
CA LEU A 8 -23.42 -0.76 -6.71
C LEU A 8 -23.62 -0.50 -8.21
N LYS A 9 -23.48 -1.53 -9.04
CA LYS A 9 -23.79 -1.43 -10.47
C LYS A 9 -25.27 -1.09 -10.70
N ASN A 10 -26.17 -1.74 -9.98
CA ASN A 10 -27.62 -1.47 -10.06
C ASN A 10 -27.97 -0.07 -9.54
N ALA A 11 -27.17 0.49 -8.63
CA ALA A 11 -27.29 1.85 -8.14
C ALA A 11 -26.72 2.91 -9.13
N GLY A 12 -26.17 2.49 -10.28
CA GLY A 12 -25.64 3.40 -11.30
C GLY A 12 -24.28 4.01 -10.98
N VAL A 13 -23.51 3.38 -10.09
CA VAL A 13 -22.17 3.85 -9.72
C VAL A 13 -21.19 3.67 -10.88
N GLU A 14 -20.36 4.67 -11.15
CA GLU A 14 -19.41 4.68 -12.27
C GLU A 14 -18.19 3.77 -12.03
N GLY A 15 -17.77 3.59 -10.78
CA GLY A 15 -16.60 2.80 -10.43
C GLY A 15 -16.39 2.62 -8.92
N VAL A 16 -15.33 1.90 -8.58
CA VAL A 16 -14.91 1.66 -7.20
C VAL A 16 -13.47 2.11 -7.00
N MET A 17 -13.17 2.58 -5.78
CA MET A 17 -11.83 2.96 -5.36
C MET A 17 -11.29 1.91 -4.39
N VAL A 18 -10.05 1.49 -4.58
CA VAL A 18 -9.42 0.44 -3.77
C VAL A 18 -7.98 0.84 -3.40
N ASP A 19 -7.63 0.67 -2.14
CA ASP A 19 -6.27 0.86 -1.64
C ASP A 19 -5.37 -0.34 -1.96
N ALA A 20 -4.26 -0.06 -2.66
CA ALA A 20 -3.15 -1.00 -2.85
C ALA A 20 -2.17 -0.86 -1.68
N TRP A 21 -2.35 -1.71 -0.67
CA TRP A 21 -1.56 -1.66 0.56
C TRP A 21 -0.16 -2.20 0.32
N TRP A 22 0.84 -1.35 0.56
CA TRP A 22 2.24 -1.75 0.40
C TRP A 22 2.62 -2.95 1.29
N GLY A 23 2.12 -2.98 2.53
CA GLY A 23 2.36 -4.07 3.49
C GLY A 23 1.80 -5.44 3.07
N LEU A 24 0.80 -5.48 2.18
CA LEU A 24 0.27 -6.75 1.65
C LEU A 24 1.06 -7.22 0.42
N VAL A 25 1.44 -6.27 -0.43
CA VAL A 25 2.07 -6.56 -1.71
C VAL A 25 3.54 -6.93 -1.52
N GLU A 26 4.29 -6.21 -0.67
CA GLU A 26 5.73 -6.43 -0.46
C GLU A 26 6.04 -7.11 0.87
N LYS A 27 5.18 -8.06 1.30
CA LYS A 27 5.30 -8.73 2.60
C LYS A 27 6.51 -9.68 2.72
N ASP A 28 6.89 -10.35 1.62
CA ASP A 28 7.82 -11.48 1.62
C ASP A 28 9.29 -11.05 1.47
N GLY A 29 9.52 -9.75 1.28
CA GLY A 29 10.84 -9.16 1.26
C GLY A 29 10.99 -8.07 0.19
N PRO A 30 12.15 -7.39 0.19
CA PRO A 30 12.45 -6.32 -0.75
C PRO A 30 12.31 -6.81 -2.20
N SER A 31 11.55 -6.06 -3.02
CA SER A 31 11.28 -6.33 -4.44
C SER A 31 10.51 -7.62 -4.75
N LYS A 32 9.83 -8.21 -3.76
CA LYS A 32 8.93 -9.36 -3.96
C LYS A 32 7.48 -8.88 -3.86
N TYR A 33 6.87 -8.60 -5.01
CA TYR A 33 5.53 -8.04 -5.11
C TYR A 33 4.48 -9.11 -5.42
N HIS A 34 3.49 -9.25 -4.55
CA HIS A 34 2.34 -10.16 -4.69
C HIS A 34 1.08 -9.40 -5.08
N TRP A 35 0.75 -9.44 -6.37
CA TRP A 35 -0.39 -8.72 -6.96
C TRP A 35 -1.59 -9.64 -7.26
N GLU A 36 -1.51 -10.93 -6.96
CA GLU A 36 -2.52 -11.93 -7.34
C GLU A 36 -3.91 -11.58 -6.80
N GLY A 37 -4.00 -11.21 -5.52
CA GLY A 37 -5.26 -10.82 -4.89
C GLY A 37 -5.87 -9.54 -5.50
N TYR A 38 -5.03 -8.58 -5.88
CA TYR A 38 -5.47 -7.36 -6.56
C TYR A 38 -5.89 -7.63 -8.01
N ALA A 39 -5.20 -8.54 -8.71
CA ALA A 39 -5.56 -8.95 -10.06
C ALA A 39 -6.92 -9.65 -10.10
N GLU A 40 -7.23 -10.51 -9.13
CA GLU A 40 -8.55 -11.12 -9.01
C GLU A 40 -9.64 -10.07 -8.76
N LEU A 41 -9.37 -9.09 -7.90
CA LEU A 41 -10.30 -8.00 -7.61
C LEU A 41 -10.55 -7.11 -8.84
N VAL A 42 -9.49 -6.72 -9.55
CA VAL A 42 -9.59 -5.92 -10.79
C VAL A 42 -10.39 -6.67 -11.85
N ASN A 43 -10.11 -7.96 -12.05
CA ASN A 43 -10.87 -8.79 -12.99
C ASN A 43 -12.35 -8.89 -12.58
N LEU A 44 -12.65 -9.00 -11.28
CA LEU A 44 -14.02 -9.01 -10.78
C LEU A 44 -14.75 -7.70 -11.09
N VAL A 45 -14.11 -6.56 -10.84
CA VAL A 45 -14.67 -5.22 -11.11
C VAL A 45 -14.88 -5.00 -12.61
N GLN A 46 -13.90 -5.41 -13.44
CA GLN A 46 -13.98 -5.34 -14.90
C GLN A 46 -15.11 -6.21 -15.46
N LYS A 47 -15.31 -7.43 -14.94
CA LYS A 47 -16.47 -8.29 -15.30
C LYS A 47 -17.80 -7.63 -15.01
N HIS A 48 -17.86 -6.80 -13.97
CA HIS A 48 -19.05 -6.03 -13.65
C HIS A 48 -19.15 -4.72 -14.44
N GLY A 49 -18.17 -4.37 -15.29
CA GLY A 49 -18.18 -3.19 -16.14
C GLY A 49 -18.06 -1.87 -15.36
N LEU A 50 -17.48 -1.93 -14.17
CA LEU A 50 -17.21 -0.76 -13.32
C LEU A 50 -15.78 -0.27 -13.57
N LYS A 51 -15.55 1.04 -13.47
CA LYS A 51 -14.18 1.59 -13.45
C LYS A 51 -13.51 1.27 -12.11
N ILE A 52 -12.20 1.11 -12.10
CA ILE A 52 -11.42 0.95 -10.87
C ILE A 52 -10.43 2.12 -10.72
N GLN A 53 -10.39 2.71 -9.53
CA GLN A 53 -9.36 3.66 -9.13
C GLN A 53 -8.52 2.99 -8.05
N VAL A 54 -7.23 2.76 -8.34
CA VAL A 54 -6.33 2.15 -7.38
C VAL A 54 -5.52 3.25 -6.68
N VAL A 55 -5.68 3.37 -5.37
CA VAL A 55 -4.83 4.24 -4.54
C VAL A 55 -3.53 3.51 -4.31
N MET A 56 -2.53 3.88 -5.09
CA MET A 56 -1.19 3.28 -5.03
C MET A 56 -0.32 3.86 -3.93
N TYR A 57 -0.65 5.06 -3.44
CA TYR A 57 0.12 5.80 -2.43
C TYR A 57 -0.18 5.34 -1.00
N SER A 58 -0.71 4.12 -0.82
CA SER A 58 -0.97 3.54 0.50
C SER A 58 0.32 2.94 1.09
N PHE A 59 1.38 3.76 1.10
CA PHE A 59 2.64 3.56 1.81
C PHE A 59 2.51 3.91 3.31
N HIS A 60 1.28 3.94 3.81
CA HIS A 60 0.97 4.17 5.20
C HIS A 60 0.33 2.92 5.80
N GLN A 61 0.49 2.76 7.10
CA GLN A 61 -0.27 1.75 7.84
C GLN A 61 -1.77 2.02 7.72
N CYS A 62 -2.55 1.01 7.32
CA CYS A 62 -4.00 1.03 7.51
C CYS A 62 -4.29 0.70 8.97
N GLY A 63 -4.99 1.60 9.66
CA GLY A 63 -5.49 1.33 11.00
C GLY A 63 -4.56 1.82 12.12
N GLY A 64 -5.18 2.06 13.28
CA GLY A 64 -4.50 2.63 14.46
C GLY A 64 -5.46 3.41 15.35
N ASN A 65 -6.68 3.69 14.85
CA ASN A 65 -7.70 4.43 15.58
C ASN A 65 -8.81 3.50 16.08
N VAL A 66 -9.52 3.95 17.13
CA VAL A 66 -10.65 3.23 17.70
C VAL A 66 -11.77 3.17 16.66
N GLY A 67 -12.06 1.98 16.13
CA GLY A 67 -13.08 1.74 15.10
C GLY A 67 -12.55 1.10 13.82
N ASP A 68 -11.24 1.02 13.63
CA ASP A 68 -10.65 0.39 12.45
C ASP A 68 -10.75 -1.15 12.54
N SER A 69 -11.43 -1.75 11.56
CA SER A 69 -11.64 -3.21 11.50
C SER A 69 -10.46 -3.96 10.86
N CYS A 70 -9.54 -3.25 10.21
CA CYS A 70 -8.37 -3.80 9.54
C CYS A 70 -7.11 -3.04 9.98
N SER A 71 -6.13 -3.77 10.51
CA SER A 71 -4.79 -3.27 10.78
C SER A 71 -3.84 -3.88 9.75
N ILE A 72 -3.43 -3.09 8.75
CA ILE A 72 -2.46 -3.48 7.74
C ILE A 72 -1.21 -2.65 8.00
N PRO A 73 -0.22 -3.19 8.74
CA PRO A 73 1.02 -2.48 9.00
C PRO A 73 1.85 -2.35 7.71
N LEU A 74 2.90 -1.54 7.80
CA LEU A 74 3.95 -1.51 6.78
C LEU A 74 4.65 -2.88 6.65
N PRO A 75 5.39 -3.13 5.56
CA PRO A 75 6.06 -4.42 5.36
C PRO A 75 6.90 -4.86 6.57
N PRO A 76 6.88 -6.15 6.98
CA PRO A 76 7.61 -6.61 8.16
C PRO A 76 9.11 -6.29 8.12
N TRP A 77 9.74 -6.41 6.95
CA TRP A 77 11.15 -6.08 6.76
C TRP A 77 11.44 -4.59 7.00
N LEU A 78 10.47 -3.71 6.71
CA LEU A 78 10.59 -2.28 6.98
C LEU A 78 10.49 -2.00 8.49
N LEU A 79 9.57 -2.67 9.17
CA LEU A 79 9.40 -2.53 10.62
C LEU A 79 10.66 -2.98 11.38
N GLU A 80 11.35 -4.01 10.89
CA GLU A 80 12.65 -4.42 11.42
C GLU A 80 13.73 -3.34 11.23
N GLU A 81 13.79 -2.68 10.08
CA GLU A 81 14.72 -1.57 9.85
C GLU A 81 14.38 -0.33 10.70
N ILE A 82 13.08 -0.02 10.88
CA ILE A 82 12.62 1.04 11.79
C ILE A 82 12.98 0.71 13.25
N SER A 83 12.91 -0.57 13.65
CA SER A 83 13.32 -1.01 14.98
C SER A 83 14.83 -0.81 15.22
N LYS A 84 15.66 -1.02 14.17
CA LYS A 84 17.10 -0.75 14.22
C LYS A 84 17.41 0.76 14.22
N ASN A 85 16.66 1.54 13.46
CA ASN A 85 16.83 2.98 13.34
C ASN A 85 15.50 3.73 13.56
N PRO A 86 15.20 4.15 14.80
CA PRO A 86 13.94 4.82 15.13
C PRO A 86 13.82 6.24 14.55
N ASP A 87 14.89 6.79 13.97
CA ASP A 87 14.85 8.11 13.29
C ASP A 87 14.28 8.02 11.86
N LEU A 88 13.96 6.81 11.39
CA LEU A 88 13.32 6.60 10.08
C LEU A 88 11.86 7.04 10.02
N VAL A 89 11.25 7.31 11.17
CA VAL A 89 9.83 7.63 11.30
C VAL A 89 9.63 9.04 11.84
N TYR A 90 8.44 9.61 11.59
CA TYR A 90 8.14 10.94 12.10
C TYR A 90 8.20 10.98 13.62
N THR A 91 8.79 12.06 14.12
CA THR A 91 9.09 12.22 15.54
C THR A 91 8.59 13.56 16.01
N ASP A 92 7.77 13.56 17.04
CA ASP A 92 7.29 14.80 17.64
C ASP A 92 8.34 15.41 18.58
N LYS A 93 8.09 16.64 19.04
CA LYS A 93 8.99 17.35 19.97
C LYS A 93 9.14 16.64 21.33
N SER A 94 8.21 15.76 21.68
CA SER A 94 8.22 14.97 22.91
C SER A 94 8.91 13.61 22.72
N GLY A 95 9.48 13.34 21.54
CA GLY A 95 10.17 12.09 21.22
C GLY A 95 9.24 10.91 20.88
N ARG A 96 7.92 11.14 20.73
CA ARG A 96 6.98 10.11 20.26
C ARG A 96 7.20 9.87 18.78
N ARG A 97 7.36 8.60 18.43
CA ARG A 97 7.61 8.11 17.07
C ARG A 97 6.30 7.62 16.45
N ASN A 98 6.00 8.00 15.21
CA ASN A 98 4.84 7.50 14.48
C ASN A 98 5.27 6.47 13.42
N PRO A 99 5.10 5.16 13.66
CA PRO A 99 5.49 4.11 12.71
C PRO A 99 4.54 3.96 11.51
N GLU A 100 3.52 4.81 11.39
CA GLU A 100 2.54 4.75 10.29
C GLU A 100 3.14 5.13 8.95
N TYR A 101 4.22 5.91 8.90
CA TYR A 101 4.84 6.39 7.66
C TYR A 101 6.34 6.71 7.83
N ILE A 102 7.11 6.60 6.73
CA ILE A 102 8.54 6.92 6.69
C ILE A 102 8.74 8.44 6.66
N SER A 103 9.61 8.97 7.51
CA SER A 103 9.91 10.40 7.54
C SER A 103 10.47 10.89 6.19
N LEU A 104 9.97 12.02 5.69
CA LEU A 104 10.49 12.67 4.48
C LEU A 104 12.00 12.96 4.56
N GLY A 105 12.54 13.10 5.79
CA GLY A 105 13.98 13.33 5.99
C GLY A 105 14.85 12.15 5.55
N CYS A 106 14.25 10.97 5.36
CA CYS A 106 14.93 9.76 4.92
C CYS A 106 14.80 9.53 3.41
N ASP A 107 14.03 10.33 2.68
CA ASP A 107 13.71 10.12 1.26
C ASP A 107 14.94 10.00 0.35
N SER A 108 16.01 10.74 0.66
CA SER A 108 17.27 10.71 -0.09
C SER A 108 18.35 9.82 0.54
N SER A 109 18.05 9.18 1.67
CA SER A 109 19.03 8.40 2.42
C SER A 109 18.86 6.90 2.13
N PRO A 110 19.94 6.14 1.85
CA PRO A 110 19.86 4.71 1.53
C PRO A 110 19.66 3.87 2.80
N VAL A 111 18.49 4.00 3.41
CA VAL A 111 18.15 3.41 4.72
C VAL A 111 17.65 1.98 4.64
N PHE A 112 17.28 1.48 3.45
CA PHE A 112 16.69 0.16 3.26
C PHE A 112 17.63 -0.78 2.49
N GLY A 113 18.65 -1.30 3.16
CA GLY A 113 19.60 -2.24 2.55
C GLY A 113 20.29 -1.67 1.31
N GLY A 114 20.57 -0.36 1.32
CA GLY A 114 21.17 0.36 0.19
C GLY A 114 20.19 1.10 -0.74
N ARG A 115 18.86 0.93 -0.54
CA ARG A 115 17.83 1.66 -1.29
C ARG A 115 17.27 2.84 -0.51
N THR A 116 16.90 3.89 -1.24
CA THR A 116 16.17 5.05 -0.71
C THR A 116 14.66 4.78 -0.67
N PRO A 117 13.89 5.42 0.21
CA PRO A 117 12.43 5.33 0.21
C PRO A 117 11.84 5.68 -1.16
N ILE A 118 12.37 6.72 -1.83
CA ILE A 118 11.93 7.11 -3.19
C ILE A 118 12.15 5.97 -4.20
N GLN A 119 13.30 5.29 -4.15
CA GLN A 119 13.54 4.15 -5.04
C GLN A 119 12.54 3.02 -4.77
N VAL A 120 12.26 2.72 -3.50
CA VAL A 120 11.26 1.69 -3.13
C VAL A 120 9.88 2.06 -3.64
N TYR A 121 9.45 3.32 -3.50
CA TYR A 121 8.17 3.80 -4.05
C TYR A 121 8.13 3.72 -5.58
N THR A 122 9.26 4.04 -6.24
CA THR A 122 9.38 3.97 -7.69
C THR A 122 9.29 2.52 -8.18
N ASP A 123 10.04 1.61 -7.56
CA ASP A 123 10.03 0.18 -7.88
C ASP A 123 8.62 -0.42 -7.71
N TYR A 124 7.91 -0.01 -6.65
CA TYR A 124 6.53 -0.42 -6.40
C TYR A 124 5.58 0.05 -7.51
N MET A 125 5.65 1.32 -7.89
CA MET A 125 4.83 1.87 -8.99
C MET A 125 5.16 1.20 -10.33
N GLN A 126 6.43 0.92 -10.59
CA GLN A 126 6.86 0.23 -11.81
C GLN A 126 6.33 -1.20 -11.85
N SER A 127 6.43 -1.94 -10.73
CA SER A 127 5.90 -3.32 -10.63
C SER A 127 4.39 -3.36 -10.88
N PHE A 128 3.65 -2.41 -10.31
CA PHE A 128 2.21 -2.30 -10.57
C PHE A 128 1.93 -2.00 -12.04
N GLN A 129 2.61 -1.02 -12.63
CA GLN A 129 2.44 -0.68 -14.04
C GLN A 129 2.68 -1.89 -14.94
N ASP A 130 3.73 -2.67 -14.68
CA ASP A 130 4.07 -3.84 -15.47
C ASP A 130 3.05 -4.97 -15.29
N ARG A 131 2.51 -5.14 -14.07
CA ARG A 131 1.52 -6.19 -13.78
C ARG A 131 0.13 -5.89 -14.35
N PHE A 132 -0.26 -4.61 -14.35
CA PHE A 132 -1.59 -4.15 -14.75
C PHE A 132 -1.62 -3.50 -16.13
N ARG A 133 -0.52 -3.59 -16.89
CA ARG A 133 -0.42 -3.04 -18.25
C ARG A 133 -1.53 -3.53 -19.20
N ASP A 134 -2.03 -4.75 -18.96
CA ASP A 134 -3.02 -5.42 -19.80
C ASP A 134 -4.49 -5.13 -19.39
N TYR A 135 -4.71 -4.34 -18.33
CA TYR A 135 -6.05 -3.99 -17.82
C TYR A 135 -6.46 -2.56 -18.18
#